data_AF-S2E6M6-F1
#
_entry.id   AF-S2E6M6-F1
#
_cell.length_a   1.000
_cell.length_b   1.000
_cell.length_c   1.000
_cell.angle_alpha   90.00
_cell.angle_beta   90.00
_cell.angle_gamma   90.00
#
_symmetry.space_group_name_H-M   'P 1'
#
loop_
_entity.id
_entity.type
_entity.pdbx_description
1 polymer ?
#
loop_
_entity_poly.entity_id
_entity_poly.type
_entity_poly.pdbx_seq_one_letter_code
_entity_poly.pdbx_strand_id
1 'polypeptide(L)' 'MASLRATNLYQLDLYDGLSSQKTILSGAGRIRDVAQGQDGSLYVITSNTDGKGFPDSMDDRLLRILK' A
#
# COMPACT_ATOMS: atom_id res chain seq x y z
N MET A 1 3.34 1.39 8.10
CA MET A 1 3.85 0.03 8.39
C MET A 1 3.16 -0.94 7.44
N ALA A 2 3.89 -1.60 6.55
CA ALA A 2 3.34 -2.66 5.69
C ALA A 2 3.62 -4.05 6.30
N SER A 3 2.67 -4.99 6.18
CA SER A 3 2.86 -6.38 6.62
C SER A 3 3.42 -7.23 5.48
N LEU A 4 4.08 -8.36 5.80
CA LEU A 4 4.76 -9.25 4.83
C LEU A 4 3.84 -9.83 3.71
N ARG A 5 2.52 -9.65 3.82
CA ARG A 5 1.49 -10.09 2.86
C ARG A 5 0.42 -9.03 2.59
N ALA A 6 0.65 -7.76 2.90
CA ALA A 6 -0.37 -6.74 2.66
C ALA A 6 -0.70 -6.63 1.17
N THR A 7 -1.99 -6.81 0.83
CA THR A 7 -2.52 -6.60 -0.53
C THR A 7 -3.42 -5.37 -0.64
N ASN A 8 -3.72 -4.75 0.51
CA ASN A 8 -4.53 -3.56 0.64
C ASN A 8 -3.80 -2.55 1.53
N LEU A 9 -3.97 -1.27 1.22
CA LEU A 9 -3.60 -0.16 2.08
C LEU A 9 -4.87 0.47 2.66
N TYR A 10 -4.93 0.58 3.98
CA TYR A 10 -6.04 1.21 4.69
C TYR A 10 -5.59 2.50 5.38
N GLN A 11 -6.46 3.50 5.35
CA GLN A 11 -6.43 4.62 6.28
C GLN A 11 -7.36 4.28 7.43
N LEU A 12 -6.87 4.45 8.67
CA LEU A 12 -7.61 4.20 9.90
C LEU A 12 -7.71 5.51 10.68
N ASP A 13 -8.91 5.86 11.13
CA ASP A 13 -9.12 6.91 12.11
C ASP A 13 -9.33 6.26 13.48
N LEU A 14 -8.57 6.69 14.48
CA LEU A 14 -8.49 6.03 15.79
C LEU A 14 -9.01 6.92 16.94
N TYR A 15 -10.12 7.63 16.75
CA TYR A 15 -10.69 8.47 17.81
C TYR A 15 -11.49 7.61 18.81
N ASP A 16 -10.94 7.43 20.02
CA ASP A 16 -11.49 6.55 21.07
C ASP A 16 -11.70 5.09 20.62
N GLY A 17 -10.69 4.53 19.95
CA GLY A 17 -10.77 3.24 19.27
C GLY A 17 -10.91 3.40 17.75
N LEU A 18 -11.20 2.32 17.03
CA LEU A 18 -11.33 2.37 15.58
C LEU A 18 -12.65 3.04 15.18
N SER A 19 -12.60 4.31 14.82
CA SER A 19 -13.77 5.10 14.43
C SER A 19 -14.07 5.00 12.93
N SER A 20 -13.05 4.79 12.08
CA SER A 20 -13.23 4.65 10.63
C SER A 20 -12.12 3.82 9.98
N GLN A 21 -12.44 3.14 8.88
CA GLN A 21 -11.49 2.45 8.03
C GLN A 21 -11.84 2.69 6.55
N LYS A 22 -10.90 3.21 5.77
CA LYS A 22 -11.04 3.44 4.33
C LYS A 22 -9.97 2.71 3.54
N THR A 23 -10.35 1.99 2.49
CA THR A 23 -9.39 1.43 1.53
C THR A 23 -8.84 2.55 0.66
N ILE A 24 -7.51 2.70 0.64
CA ILE A 24 -6.79 3.70 -0.14
C ILE A 24 -6.18 3.08 -1.40
N LEU A 25 -5.75 1.81 -1.31
CA LEU A 25 -5.23 1.06 -2.45
C LEU A 25 -5.61 -0.42 -2.32
N SER A 26 -6.05 -1.01 -3.42
CA SER A 26 -6.28 -2.43 -3.60
C SER A 26 -5.86 -2.86 -5.01
N GLY A 27 -5.67 -4.16 -5.23
CA GLY A 27 -5.37 -4.70 -6.57
C GLY A 27 -3.94 -4.44 -7.09
N ALA A 28 -3.07 -3.78 -6.32
CA ALA A 28 -1.66 -3.58 -6.68
C ALA A 28 -0.78 -4.83 -6.46
N GLY A 29 -1.35 -5.90 -5.91
CA GLY A 29 -0.59 -7.05 -5.45
C GLY A 29 0.02 -6.79 -4.07
N ARG A 30 1.20 -7.38 -3.82
CA ARG A 30 1.89 -7.33 -2.54
C ARG A 30 2.60 -6.00 -2.34
N ILE A 31 2.23 -5.31 -1.27
CA ILE A 31 2.84 -4.06 -0.83
C ILE A 31 4.07 -4.37 0.02
N ARG A 32 5.20 -3.78 -0.33
CA ARG A 32 6.47 -3.92 0.39
C ARG A 32 6.65 -2.85 1.45
N ASP A 33 6.38 -1.60 1.10
CA ASP A 33 6.52 -0.46 2.00
C ASP A 33 5.64 0.71 1.55
N VAL A 34 5.37 1.63 2.48
CA VAL A 34 4.60 2.85 2.27
C VAL A 34 5.24 3.99 3.05
N ALA A 35 5.49 5.11 2.36
CA ALA A 35 6.02 6.33 2.97
C ALA A 35 5.16 7.54 2.59
N GLN A 36 5.04 8.51 3.49
CA GLN A 36 4.37 9.79 3.21
C GLN A 36 5.40 10.83 2.76
N GLY A 37 5.13 11.50 1.64
CA GLY A 37 5.91 12.65 1.18
C GLY A 37 5.58 13.92 1.95
N GLN A 38 6.44 14.94 1.84
CA GLN A 38 6.23 16.24 2.47
C GLN A 38 4.98 16.97 1.94
N ASP A 39 4.56 16.63 0.72
CA ASP A 39 3.33 17.12 0.07
C ASP A 39 2.06 16.40 0.56
N GLY A 40 2.20 15.42 1.46
CA GLY A 40 1.11 14.61 1.98
C GLY A 40 0.72 13.43 1.08
N SER A 41 1.32 13.27 -0.10
CA SER A 41 1.11 12.10 -0.96
C SER A 41 1.65 10.83 -0.29
N LEU A 42 1.08 9.67 -0.61
CA LEU A 42 1.61 8.37 -0.20
C LEU A 42 2.38 7.74 -1.36
N TYR A 43 3.59 7.27 -1.08
CA TYR A 43 4.42 6.50 -1.99
C TYR A 43 4.40 5.04 -1.56
N VAL A 44 4.08 4.15 -2.50
CA VAL A 44 3.92 2.72 -2.26
C VAL A 44 4.82 1.95 -3.21
N ILE A 45 5.60 1.00 -2.69
CA ILE A 45 6.37 0.06 -3.51
C ILE A 45 5.75 -1.33 -3.45
N THR A 46 5.63 -2.00 -4.60
CA THR A 46 5.20 -3.41 -4.68
C THR A 46 6.39 -4.36 -4.65
N SER A 47 6.13 -5.64 -4.38
CA SER A 47 7.15 -6.71 -4.40
C SER A 47 6.56 -8.02 -4.93
N ASN A 48 5.85 -7.94 -6.06
CA ASN A 48 5.20 -9.06 -6.74
C ASN A 48 6.22 -10.04 -7.36
N THR A 49 7.44 -9.58 -7.64
CA THR A 49 8.49 -10.39 -8.28
C THR A 49 9.37 -11.18 -7.29
N ASP A 50 9.08 -11.17 -5.98
CA ASP A 50 9.92 -11.83 -4.95
C ASP A 50 9.78 -13.37 -4.87
N GLY A 51 9.18 -13.99 -5.89
CA GLY A 51 8.99 -15.44 -6.00
C GLY A 51 7.80 -16.01 -5.22
N LYS A 52 6.93 -15.16 -4.63
CA LYS A 52 5.79 -15.61 -3.81
C LYS A 52 4.42 -15.38 -4.47
N GLY A 53 4.38 -15.17 -5.79
CA GLY A 53 3.15 -14.90 -6.53
C GLY A 53 3.35 -15.00 -8.04
N PHE A 54 2.35 -14.50 -8.77
CA PHE A 54 2.36 -14.43 -10.23
C PHE A 54 2.50 -12.96 -10.64
N PRO A 55 3.72 -12.48 -10.90
CA PRO A 55 3.95 -11.08 -11.27
C PRO A 55 3.36 -10.77 -12.65
N ASP A 56 2.89 -9.54 -12.82
CA ASP A 56 2.60 -9.01 -14.14
C ASP A 56 3.91 -8.58 -14.84
N SER A 57 3.87 -8.48 -16.17
CA SER A 57 4.92 -7.87 -16.99
C SER A 57 5.35 -6.47 -16.56
N MET A 58 4.46 -5.72 -15.93
CA MET A 58 4.70 -4.35 -15.46
C MET A 58 5.09 -4.24 -13.98
N ASP A 59 5.26 -5.37 -13.28
CA ASP A 59 5.76 -5.37 -11.91
C ASP A 59 7.30 -5.33 -11.86
N ASP A 60 7.92 -4.76 -10.83
CA ASP A 60 7.33 -4.07 -9.68
C ASP A 60 7.10 -2.57 -9.91
N ARG A 61 6.21 -1.98 -9.10
CA ARG A 61 5.72 -0.61 -9.28
C ARG A 61 6.03 0.27 -8.07
N LEU A 62 6.43 1.52 -8.35
CA LEU A 62 6.37 2.64 -7.42
C LEU A 62 5.11 3.46 -7.75
N LEU A 63 4.16 3.48 -6.84
CA LEU A 63 2.90 4.21 -6.98
C LEU A 63 2.93 5.46 -6.11
N ARG A 64 2.36 6.56 -6.61
CA ARG A 64 2.09 7.77 -5.83
C ARG A 64 0.59 7.98 -5.76
N ILE A 65 0.06 8.04 -4.54
CA ILE A 65 -1.35 8.31 -4.26
C ILE A 65 -1.43 9.76 -3.77
N LEU A 66 -2.17 10.57 -4.52
CA LEU A 66 -2.39 11.98 -4.18
C LEU A 66 -3.37 12.07 -3.02
N LYS A 67 -3.17 13.09 -2.18
CA LYS A 67 -4.05 13.40 -1.04
C LYS A 67 -5.45 13.80 -1.50
#